data_AF-A0AAV4AHK2-F1
#
_entry.id   AF-A0AAV4AHK2-F1
#
_cell.length_a   1.000
_cell.length_b   1.000
_cell.length_c   1.000
_cell.angle_alpha   90.00
_cell.angle_beta   90.00
_cell.angle_gamma   90.00
#
_symmetry.space_group_name_H-M   'P 1'
#
loop_
_entity.id
_entity.type
_entity.pdbx_description
1 polymer ?
#
loop_
_entity_poly.entity_id
_entity_poly.type
_entity_poly.pdbx_seq_one_letter_code
_entity_poly.pdbx_strand_id
1 'polypeptide(L)'
;MKTDTLISSVYVRTPILDKRNKLDANRNSIDILRKEIANEMHHEETVLRKKWTYLTEKFSSEYSQRPVSRSGDTANSCPHRSSHISSSSCF
;
A
#
# COMPACT_ATOMS: atom_id res chain seq x y z
N MET A 1 17.69 -12.70 -11.32
CA MET A 1 16.93 -11.45 -11.50
C MET A 1 17.47 -10.36 -10.58
N LYS A 2 17.96 -9.25 -11.14
CA LYS A 2 18.46 -8.10 -10.36
C LYS A 2 17.28 -7.24 -9.89
N THR A 3 17.24 -6.93 -8.59
CA THR A 3 16.15 -6.19 -7.96
C THR A 3 16.00 -4.78 -8.51
N ASP A 4 17.11 -4.06 -8.69
CA ASP A 4 17.12 -2.68 -9.21
C ASP A 4 16.56 -2.57 -10.63
N THR A 5 16.88 -3.56 -11.48
CA THR A 5 16.37 -3.63 -12.85
C THR A 5 14.86 -3.86 -12.86
N LEU A 6 14.35 -4.76 -12.01
CA LEU A 6 12.90 -4.96 -11.87
C LEU A 6 12.19 -3.70 -11.42
N ILE A 7 12.70 -3.05 -10.36
CA ILE A 7 12.09 -1.84 -9.81
C ILE A 7 12.05 -0.76 -10.89
N SER A 8 13.14 -0.57 -11.63
CA SER A 8 13.22 0.41 -12.72
C SER A 8 12.19 0.10 -13.82
N SER A 9 12.11 -1.13 -14.30
CA SER A 9 11.17 -1.53 -15.36
C SER A 9 9.70 -1.45 -14.95
N VAL A 10 9.39 -1.65 -13.66
CA VAL A 10 8.03 -1.48 -13.11
C VAL A 10 7.71 -0.01 -12.89
N TYR A 11 8.67 0.79 -12.44
CA TYR A 11 8.48 2.22 -12.16
C TYR A 11 8.11 3.02 -13.41
N VAL A 12 8.68 2.66 -14.57
CA VAL A 12 8.32 3.24 -15.87
C VAL A 12 6.88 2.89 -16.28
N ARG A 13 6.34 1.78 -15.77
CA ARG A 13 4.99 1.28 -16.07
C ARG A 13 4.04 1.59 -14.89
N THR A 14 3.66 2.86 -14.78
CA THR A 14 2.79 3.42 -13.72
C THR A 14 1.53 2.60 -13.38
N PRO A 15 0.81 1.95 -14.32
CA PRO A 15 -0.39 1.18 -14.00
C PRO A 15 -0.17 -0.02 -13.08
N ILE A 16 1.07 -0.53 -12.96
CA ILE A 16 1.40 -1.67 -12.07
C ILE A 16 1.59 -1.21 -10.62
N LEU A 17 1.97 0.06 -10.43
CA LEU A 17 2.34 0.62 -9.12
C LEU A 17 1.18 1.36 -8.47
N ASP A 18 0.43 2.14 -9.25
CA ASP A 18 -0.55 3.08 -8.71
C ASP A 18 -1.97 2.50 -8.74
N LYS A 19 -2.47 2.14 -7.55
CA LYS A 19 -3.86 1.70 -7.33
C LYS A 19 -4.90 2.78 -7.60
N ARG A 20 -4.49 4.05 -7.70
CA ARG A 20 -5.37 5.18 -8.06
C ARG A 20 -5.45 5.37 -9.58
N ASN A 21 -4.62 4.66 -10.34
CA ASN A 21 -4.67 4.71 -11.79
C ASN A 21 -5.92 3.99 -12.29
N LYS A 22 -6.64 4.63 -13.21
CA LYS A 22 -7.87 4.11 -13.82
C LYS A 22 -7.66 2.76 -14.53
N LEU A 23 -6.42 2.49 -14.96
CA LEU A 23 -6.01 1.25 -15.61
C LEU A 23 -5.65 0.11 -14.64
N ASP A 24 -5.48 0.38 -13.34
CA ASP A 24 -5.22 -0.68 -12.34
C ASP A 24 -6.42 -1.65 -12.19
N ALA A 25 -7.64 -1.14 -12.41
CA ALA A 25 -8.84 -1.96 -12.45
C ALA A 25 -8.87 -2.92 -13.66
N ASN A 26 -8.11 -2.61 -14.72
CA ASN A 26 -8.06 -3.43 -15.92
C ASN A 26 -6.99 -4.52 -15.80
N ARG A 27 -7.40 -5.68 -15.30
CA ARG A 27 -6.53 -6.86 -15.16
C ARG A 27 -5.83 -7.26 -16.46
N ASN A 28 -6.46 -7.07 -17.63
CA ASN A 28 -5.87 -7.41 -18.91
C ASN A 28 -4.67 -6.50 -19.23
N SER A 29 -4.80 -5.19 -18.97
CA SER A 29 -3.69 -4.25 -19.16
C SER A 29 -2.52 -4.56 -18.22
N ILE A 30 -2.80 -4.91 -16.96
CA ILE A 30 -1.77 -5.32 -16.02
C ILE A 30 -1.07 -6.61 -16.50
N ASP A 31 -1.82 -7.59 -16.98
CA ASP A 31 -1.29 -8.86 -17.47
C ASP A 31 -0.37 -8.68 -18.68
N ILE A 32 -0.79 -7.85 -19.64
CA ILE A 32 0.02 -7.48 -20.81
C ILE A 32 1.31 -6.80 -20.36
N LEU A 33 1.23 -5.79 -19.49
CA LEU A 33 2.41 -5.08 -19.01
C LEU A 33 3.37 -6.02 -18.29
N ARG A 34 2.87 -6.95 -17.46
CA ARG A 34 3.70 -7.96 -16.79
C ARG A 34 4.40 -8.89 -17.77
N LYS A 35 3.69 -9.33 -18.81
CA LYS A 35 4.28 -10.14 -19.89
C LYS A 35 5.35 -9.38 -20.65
N GLU A 36 5.16 -8.08 -20.90
CA GLU A 36 6.20 -7.25 -21.51
C GLU A 36 7.45 -7.17 -20.62
N ILE A 37 7.32 -6.95 -19.32
CA ILE A 37 8.48 -6.95 -18.40
C ILE A 37 9.15 -8.32 -18.37
N ALA A 38 8.36 -9.39 -18.33
CA ALA A 38 8.85 -10.77 -18.33
C ALA A 38 9.67 -11.08 -19.59
N ASN A 39 9.19 -10.63 -20.75
CA ASN A 39 9.87 -10.77 -22.02
C ASN A 39 11.14 -9.91 -22.09
N GLU A 40 11.07 -8.65 -21.67
CA GLU A 40 12.20 -7.71 -21.62
C GLU A 40 13.33 -8.20 -20.71
N MET A 41 12.98 -8.82 -19.58
CA MET A 41 13.95 -9.34 -18.61
C MET A 41 14.34 -10.81 -18.86
N HIS A 42 13.78 -11.46 -19.87
CA HIS A 42 13.96 -12.89 -20.15
C HIS A 42 13.71 -13.78 -18.92
N HIS A 43 12.64 -13.49 -18.18
CA HIS A 43 12.26 -14.21 -16.97
C HIS A 43 10.80 -14.62 -17.01
N GLU A 44 10.48 -15.73 -16.33
CA GLU A 44 9.10 -16.20 -16.25
C GLU A 44 8.23 -15.21 -15.46
N GLU A 45 7.04 -14.92 -15.99
CA GLU A 45 6.09 -13.97 -15.40
C GLU A 45 5.74 -14.31 -13.95
N THR A 46 5.60 -15.61 -13.64
CA THR A 46 5.27 -16.10 -12.29
C THR A 46 6.35 -15.75 -11.27
N VAL A 47 7.62 -15.87 -11.65
CA VAL A 47 8.79 -15.54 -10.82
C VAL A 47 8.85 -14.03 -10.59
N LEU A 48 8.62 -13.27 -11.66
CA LEU A 48 8.62 -11.81 -11.64
C LEU A 48 7.52 -11.26 -10.72
N ARG A 49 6.32 -11.83 -10.81
CA ARG A 49 5.18 -11.51 -9.94
C ARG A 49 5.46 -11.83 -8.48
N LYS A 50 5.96 -13.03 -8.16
CA LYS A 50 6.33 -13.41 -6.79
C LYS A 50 7.37 -12.46 -6.20
N LYS A 51 8.40 -12.11 -7.00
CA LYS A 51 9.46 -11.20 -6.57
C LYS A 51 8.93 -9.78 -6.34
N TRP A 52 8.08 -9.28 -7.24
CA TRP A 52 7.47 -7.96 -7.10
C TRP A 52 6.60 -7.86 -5.85
N THR A 53 5.72 -8.85 -5.62
CA THR A 53 4.89 -8.90 -4.41
C THR A 53 5.75 -8.87 -3.15
N TYR A 54 6.78 -9.73 -3.08
CA TYR A 54 7.71 -9.76 -1.94
C TYR A 54 8.38 -8.39 -1.70
N LEU A 55 8.83 -7.71 -2.76
CA LEU A 55 9.43 -6.39 -2.63
C LEU A 55 8.42 -5.37 -2.09
N THR A 56 7.23 -5.28 -2.69
CA THR A 56 6.20 -4.34 -2.24
C THR A 56 5.79 -4.58 -0.79
N GLU A 57 5.70 -5.83 -0.36
CA GLU A 57 5.34 -6.21 1.00
C GLU A 57 6.46 -5.84 1.98
N LYS A 58 7.71 -6.18 1.65
CA LYS A 58 8.90 -5.82 2.43
C LYS A 58 9.03 -4.31 2.58
N PHE A 59 8.93 -3.56 1.48
CA PHE A 59 8.99 -2.09 1.52
C PHE A 59 7.81 -1.48 2.26
N SER A 60 6.59 -2.03 2.13
CA SER A 60 5.44 -1.53 2.88
C SER A 60 5.59 -1.76 4.39
N SER A 61 6.12 -2.92 4.78
CA SER A 61 6.42 -3.24 6.19
C SER A 61 7.54 -2.37 6.74
N GLU A 62 8.62 -2.15 5.98
CA GLU A 62 9.71 -1.26 6.39
C GLU A 62 9.26 0.21 6.44
N TYR A 63 8.38 0.63 5.53
CA TYR A 63 7.82 1.99 5.51
C TYR A 63 6.87 2.24 6.68
N SER A 64 6.05 1.25 7.04
CA SER A 64 5.11 1.37 8.18
C SER A 64 5.80 1.37 9.54
N GLN A 65 6.99 0.78 9.64
CA GLN A 65 7.83 0.81 10.84
C GLN A 65 8.55 2.15 11.04
N ARG A 66 8.58 3.03 10.02
CA ARG A 66 9.11 4.38 10.23
C ARG A 66 8.18 5.08 11.22
N PRO A 67 8.70 5.63 12.34
CA PRO A 67 7.90 6.47 13.20
C PRO A 67 7.50 7.68 12.37
N VAL A 68 6.27 7.67 11.85
CA VAL A 68 5.64 8.88 11.36
C VAL A 68 5.52 9.75 12.59
N SER A 69 6.40 10.74 12.75
CA SER A 69 6.19 11.80 13.73
C SER A 69 4.81 12.37 13.43
N ARG A 70 3.81 11.96 14.23
CA ARG A 70 2.53 12.64 14.31
C ARG A 70 2.84 14.04 14.86
N SER A 71 3.21 14.95 13.98
CA SER A 71 3.33 16.36 14.32
C SER A 71 1.90 16.88 14.45
N GLY A 72 1.47 17.04 15.70
CA GLY A 72 0.24 17.72 16.08
C GLY A 72 -1.01 16.85 16.13
N ASP A 73 -1.18 16.06 17.19
CA ASP A 73 -2.51 15.93 17.79
C ASP A 73 -2.47 16.76 19.07
N THR A 74 -2.96 18.00 18.97
CA THR A 74 -3.12 18.89 20.12
C THR A 74 -4.04 18.22 21.10
N ALA A 75 -3.49 17.80 22.23
CA ALA A 75 -4.24 17.34 23.38
C ALA A 75 -5.26 18.41 23.78
N ASN A 76 -6.53 18.25 23.37
CA ASN A 76 -7.62 18.95 24.01
C ASN A 76 -8.03 18.14 25.24
N SER A 77 -7.23 18.30 26.29
CA SER A 77 -7.60 17.98 27.65
C SER A 77 -8.83 18.81 28.04
N CYS A 78 -10.01 18.19 28.07
CA CYS A 78 -11.09 18.65 28.94
C CYS A 78 -11.18 17.69 30.14
N PRO A 79 -10.73 18.11 31.33
CA PRO A 79 -11.02 17.37 32.57
C PRO A 79 -12.44 17.72 33.05
N HIS A 80 -12.94 16.89 34.00
CA HIS A 80 -14.21 17.00 34.73
C HIS A 80 -15.44 16.41 34.01
N ARG A 81 -16.23 15.48 34.58
CA ARG A 81 -16.50 15.19 35.99
C ARG A 81 -17.23 13.83 36.11
N SER A 82 -16.72 12.91 36.92
CA SER A 82 -17.49 11.75 37.41
C SER A 82 -18.51 12.22 38.45
N SER A 83 -19.77 11.76 38.37
CA SER A 83 -20.73 11.59 39.49
C SER A 83 -22.09 11.11 38.92
N HIS A 84 -22.47 9.85 39.18
CA HIS A 84 -23.58 9.45 40.06
C HIS A 84 -25.04 9.77 39.61
N ILE A 85 -25.79 8.66 39.40
CA ILE A 85 -27.10 8.32 39.99
C ILE A 85 -28.41 9.02 39.53
N SER A 86 -29.36 8.14 39.18
CA SER A 86 -30.84 8.19 39.32
C SER A 86 -31.75 8.82 38.24
N SER A 87 -32.59 7.92 37.71
CA SER A 87 -34.07 7.95 37.63
C SER A 87 -34.82 8.72 36.53
N SER A 88 -35.82 8.01 35.99
CA SER A 88 -37.10 8.47 35.39
C SER A 88 -37.00 9.19 34.03
N SER A 89 -37.88 9.02 33.03
CA SER A 89 -39.21 8.41 32.92
C SER A 89 -39.51 8.04 31.46
N CYS A 90 -40.43 7.08 31.30
CA CYS A 90 -41.44 6.87 30.26
C CYS A 90 -41.34 7.65 28.92
N PHE A 91 -41.39 6.90 27.82
CA PHE A 91 -42.51 6.94 26.87
C PHE A 91 -42.79 5.53 26.35
#